data_AF-A0A7U9S3J2-F1
#
_entry.id   AF-A0A7U9S3J2-F1
#
_cell.length_a   1.000
_cell.length_b   1.000
_cell.length_c   1.000
_cell.angle_alpha   90.00
_cell.angle_beta   90.00
_cell.angle_gamma   90.00
#
_symmetry.space_group_name_H-M   'P 1'
#
loop_
_entity.id
_entity.type
_entity.pdbx_description
1 polymer ?
#
loop_
_entity_poly.entity_id
_entity_poly.type
_entity_poly.pdbx_seq_one_letter_code
_entity_poly.pdbx_strand_id
1 'polypeptide(L)'
;MDKVISIEEVKYIMEKEPPMLFLGAGFSLGATNEFGDIPLGDALKHEIIDKFIQGNVDEESLKEIEQYELQDVCEFVDDSLKQYEELRSFLVERLGNVKPANFHYNLTTYPWKKIYTVNIDNLVEVVYRKSQDKLLVQNKSKQKLGHQGLEYMKLHGCVNGSTDELVFSRKEYNNLISGRMNFKLNDLGHDIQRENFIFVGASVLTC
;
A
#
# COMPACT_ATOMS: atom_id res chain seq x y z
N MET A 1 12.95 -5.42 -24.98
CA MET A 1 12.27 -4.24 -25.55
C MET A 1 10.83 -4.40 -25.15
N ASP A 2 10.41 -3.73 -24.08
CA ASP A 2 9.04 -3.86 -23.60
C ASP A 2 8.09 -3.32 -24.66
N LYS A 3 7.11 -4.13 -25.05
CA LYS A 3 6.08 -3.70 -26.00
C LYS A 3 5.29 -2.59 -25.30
N VAL A 4 5.49 -1.35 -25.72
CA VAL A 4 4.64 -0.23 -25.30
C VAL A 4 3.25 -0.49 -25.88
N ILE A 5 2.29 -0.75 -24.99
CA ILE A 5 0.88 -0.98 -25.35
C ILE A 5 0.24 0.39 -25.63
N SER A 6 -0.53 0.48 -26.71
CA SER A 6 -1.28 1.70 -27.07
C SER A 6 -2.47 1.95 -26.12
N ILE A 7 -2.92 3.20 -26.02
CA ILE A 7 -4.12 3.56 -25.24
C ILE A 7 -5.35 2.81 -25.78
N GLU A 8 -5.42 2.61 -27.10
CA GLU A 8 -6.48 1.88 -27.78
C GLU A 8 -6.50 0.40 -27.39
N GLU A 9 -5.33 -0.25 -27.27
CA GLU A 9 -5.22 -1.63 -26.78
C GLU A 9 -5.66 -1.74 -25.32
N VAL A 10 -5.25 -0.80 -24.45
CA VAL A 10 -5.70 -0.77 -23.03
C VAL A 10 -7.22 -0.61 -22.96
N LYS A 11 -7.78 0.33 -23.72
CA LYS A 11 -9.23 0.56 -23.79
C LYS A 11 -9.96 -0.69 -24.27
N TYR A 12 -9.47 -1.34 -25.31
CA TYR A 12 -10.06 -2.59 -25.82
C TYR A 12 -10.07 -3.71 -24.76
N ILE A 13 -8.98 -3.87 -24.00
CA ILE A 13 -8.91 -4.83 -22.90
C ILE A 13 -9.96 -4.48 -21.83
N MET A 14 -10.03 -3.20 -21.43
CA MET A 14 -10.98 -2.70 -20.42
C MET A 14 -12.45 -2.79 -20.86
N GLU A 15 -12.75 -2.76 -22.17
CA GLU A 15 -14.12 -2.90 -22.68
C GLU A 15 -14.57 -4.36 -22.80
N LYS A 16 -13.63 -5.30 -22.95
CA LYS A 16 -13.91 -6.75 -23.08
C LYS A 16 -14.32 -7.38 -21.77
N GLU A 17 -13.55 -7.13 -20.72
CA GLU A 17 -13.77 -7.65 -19.39
C GLU A 17 -13.14 -6.69 -18.38
N PRO A 18 -13.83 -6.36 -17.27
CA PRO A 18 -13.24 -5.54 -16.24
C PRO A 18 -11.98 -6.18 -15.64
N PRO A 19 -10.81 -5.52 -15.70
CA PRO A 19 -9.58 -6.04 -15.12
C PRO A 19 -9.59 -5.94 -13.60
N MET A 20 -8.64 -6.65 -13.00
CA MET A 20 -8.18 -6.43 -11.63
C MET A 20 -7.33 -5.15 -11.58
N LEU A 21 -7.44 -4.41 -10.49
CA LEU A 21 -6.61 -3.22 -10.24
C LEU A 21 -5.62 -3.50 -9.13
N PHE A 22 -4.37 -3.10 -9.30
CA PHE A 22 -3.34 -3.13 -8.27
C PHE A 22 -2.80 -1.71 -8.03
N LEU A 23 -2.87 -1.27 -6.78
CA LEU A 23 -2.48 0.08 -6.36
C LEU A 23 -1.19 0.04 -5.53
N GLY A 24 -0.25 0.91 -5.88
CA GLY A 24 0.93 1.21 -5.08
C GLY A 24 0.93 2.65 -4.55
N ALA A 25 2.02 3.04 -3.88
CA ALA A 25 2.10 4.32 -3.16
C ALA A 25 1.85 5.54 -4.08
N GLY A 26 2.22 5.45 -5.36
CA GLY A 26 1.99 6.50 -6.34
C GLY A 26 0.51 6.79 -6.63
N PHE A 27 -0.42 5.87 -6.29
CA PHE A 27 -1.85 6.16 -6.38
C PHE A 27 -2.30 7.20 -5.35
N SER A 28 -1.57 7.33 -4.23
CA SER A 28 -1.86 8.28 -3.16
C SER A 28 -1.20 9.65 -3.40
N LEU A 29 -0.48 9.82 -4.51
CA LEU A 29 0.14 11.09 -4.87
C LEU A 29 -0.92 12.19 -5.00
N GLY A 30 -0.68 13.36 -4.41
CA GLY A 30 -1.62 14.48 -4.41
C GLY A 30 -2.79 14.34 -3.42
N ALA A 31 -2.91 13.22 -2.72
CA ALA A 31 -3.75 13.14 -1.53
C ALA A 31 -3.03 13.80 -0.34
N THR A 32 -3.81 14.28 0.64
CA THR A 32 -3.29 14.99 1.81
C THR A 32 -3.92 14.50 3.11
N ASN A 33 -3.35 14.84 4.26
CA ASN A 33 -4.02 14.72 5.56
C ASN A 33 -3.69 15.95 6.44
N GLU A 34 -3.78 15.83 7.76
CA GLU A 34 -3.44 16.92 8.69
C GLU A 34 -1.95 17.25 8.73
N PHE A 35 -1.08 16.33 8.31
CA PHE A 35 0.37 16.47 8.26
C PHE A 35 0.88 17.00 6.91
N GLY A 36 -0.01 17.28 5.95
CA GLY A 36 0.34 17.73 4.60
C GLY A 36 0.15 16.63 3.56
N ASP A 37 1.03 16.58 2.56
CA ASP A 37 0.96 15.58 1.49
C ASP A 37 1.23 14.16 2.02
N ILE A 38 0.56 13.16 1.45
CA ILE A 38 0.87 11.76 1.75
C ILE A 38 2.22 11.41 1.08
N PRO A 39 3.22 10.97 1.87
CA PRO A 39 4.58 10.80 1.37
C PRO A 39 4.67 9.52 0.53
N LEU A 40 5.50 9.57 -0.51
CA LEU A 40 5.96 8.37 -1.21
C LEU A 40 7.07 7.69 -0.39
N GLY A 41 7.49 6.49 -0.81
CA GLY A 41 8.45 5.66 -0.07
C GLY A 41 9.72 6.40 0.38
N ASP A 42 10.38 7.13 -0.53
CA ASP A 42 11.61 7.87 -0.19
C ASP A 42 11.36 9.03 0.79
N ALA A 43 10.27 9.77 0.60
CA ALA A 43 9.92 10.85 1.52
C ALA A 43 9.59 10.31 2.92
N LEU A 44 8.84 9.19 2.98
CA LEU A 44 8.52 8.51 4.23
C LEU A 44 9.78 7.97 4.91
N LYS A 45 10.73 7.44 4.14
CA LYS A 45 12.04 6.99 4.64
C LYS A 45 12.78 8.13 5.33
N HIS A 46 12.88 9.30 4.70
CA HIS A 46 13.52 10.46 5.28
C HIS A 46 12.81 10.93 6.55
N GLU A 47 11.47 10.98 6.57
CA GLU A 47 10.73 11.33 7.79
C GLU A 47 11.00 10.36 8.95
N ILE A 48 11.16 9.06 8.68
CA ILE A 48 11.50 8.06 9.70
C ILE A 48 12.93 8.26 10.20
N ILE A 49 13.89 8.49 9.30
CA ILE A 49 15.30 8.76 9.67
C ILE A 49 15.37 9.98 10.58
N ASP A 50 14.77 11.10 10.18
CA ASP A 50 14.79 12.35 10.93
C ASP A 50 14.13 12.20 12.32
N LYS A 51 13.04 11.43 12.39
CA LYS A 51 12.25 11.28 13.61
C LYS A 51 12.84 10.29 14.61
N PHE A 52 13.38 9.17 14.14
CA PHE A 52 13.77 8.05 14.99
C PHE A 52 15.28 7.83 15.05
N ILE A 53 16.03 8.10 13.97
CA ILE A 53 17.42 7.67 13.85
C ILE A 53 18.38 8.85 14.09
N GLN A 54 18.06 10.02 13.56
CA GLN A 54 18.89 11.22 13.72
C GLN A 54 19.06 11.57 15.20
N GLY A 55 20.31 11.69 15.65
CA GLY A 55 20.67 11.97 17.04
C GLY A 55 20.70 10.75 17.97
N ASN A 56 20.25 9.58 17.50
CA ASN A 56 20.35 8.30 18.23
C ASN A 56 21.52 7.43 17.75
N VAL A 57 22.18 7.81 16.64
CA VAL A 57 23.36 7.13 16.06
C VAL A 57 24.46 8.15 15.78
N ASP A 58 25.69 7.66 15.58
CA ASP A 58 26.82 8.50 15.13
C ASP A 58 26.70 8.92 13.65
N GLU A 59 27.51 9.90 13.24
CA GLU A 59 27.45 10.45 11.87
C GLU A 59 27.83 9.46 10.77
N GLU A 60 28.67 8.46 11.05
CA GLU A 60 29.07 7.45 10.08
C GLU A 60 27.92 6.46 9.86
N SER A 61 27.34 5.97 10.95
CA SER A 61 26.14 5.13 10.95
C SER A 61 24.96 5.82 10.25
N LEU A 62 24.72 7.12 10.50
CA LEU A 62 23.64 7.86 9.86
C LEU A 62 23.80 7.88 8.33
N LYS A 63 25.00 8.16 7.83
CA LYS A 63 25.29 8.19 6.39
C LYS A 63 25.08 6.83 5.72
N GLU A 64 25.38 5.74 6.43
CA GLU A 64 25.11 4.39 5.94
C GLU A 64 23.60 4.14 5.84
N ILE A 65 22.86 4.45 6.91
CA ILE A 65 21.41 4.23 6.98
C ILE A 65 20.65 5.08 5.94
N GLU A 66 21.12 6.27 5.60
CA GLU A 66 20.51 7.09 4.53
C GLU A 66 20.49 6.38 3.17
N GLN A 67 21.41 5.43 2.93
CA GLN A 67 21.46 4.60 1.73
C GLN A 67 20.55 3.37 1.78
N TYR A 68 19.95 3.07 2.93
CA TYR A 68 19.07 1.92 3.08
C TYR A 68 17.76 2.13 2.32
N GLU A 69 17.12 1.01 1.97
CA GLU A 69 15.73 1.01 1.51
C GLU A 69 14.79 1.26 2.70
N LEU A 70 13.57 1.75 2.43
CA LEU A 70 12.58 2.05 3.47
C LEU A 70 12.39 0.89 4.46
N GLN A 71 12.35 -0.34 3.96
CA GLN A 71 12.12 -1.52 4.81
C GLN A 71 13.27 -1.86 5.75
N ASP A 72 14.51 -1.52 5.36
CA ASP A 72 15.69 -1.75 6.17
C ASP A 72 15.84 -0.63 7.21
N VAL A 73 15.43 0.60 6.86
CA VAL A 73 15.27 1.69 7.83
C VAL A 73 14.23 1.32 8.89
N CYS A 74 13.07 0.80 8.49
CA CYS A 74 12.06 0.32 9.44
C CYS A 74 12.59 -0.83 10.32
N GLU A 75 13.31 -1.80 9.74
CA GLU A 75 13.93 -2.88 10.50
C GLU A 75 14.97 -2.37 11.50
N PHE A 76 15.77 -1.37 11.15
CA PHE A 76 16.72 -0.74 12.07
C PHE A 76 16.01 -0.11 13.27
N VAL A 77 14.90 0.63 13.05
CA VAL A 77 14.11 1.21 14.14
C VAL A 77 13.52 0.11 15.04
N ASP A 78 12.99 -0.97 14.45
CA ASP A 78 12.40 -2.08 15.19
C ASP A 78 13.45 -2.84 16.02
N ASP A 79 14.55 -3.26 15.40
CA ASP A 79 15.50 -4.21 15.98
C ASP A 79 16.70 -3.53 16.67
N SER A 80 17.18 -2.39 16.19
CA SER A 80 18.32 -1.68 16.79
C SER A 80 17.88 -0.65 17.81
N LEU A 81 16.86 0.15 17.52
CA LEU A 81 16.35 1.18 18.44
C LEU A 81 15.28 0.66 19.40
N LYS A 82 14.69 -0.51 19.12
CA LYS A 82 13.61 -1.13 19.93
C LYS A 82 12.35 -0.27 20.02
N GLN A 83 12.03 0.48 18.95
CA GLN A 83 10.91 1.42 18.89
C GLN A 83 9.77 0.94 17.98
N TYR A 84 9.46 -0.36 18.02
CA TYR A 84 8.46 -0.98 17.15
C TYR A 84 7.08 -0.30 17.25
N GLU A 85 6.57 -0.14 18.48
CA GLU A 85 5.23 0.42 18.73
C GLU A 85 5.15 1.90 18.34
N GLU A 86 6.21 2.67 18.60
CA GLU A 86 6.29 4.08 18.23
C GLU A 86 6.35 4.26 16.71
N LEU A 87 7.08 3.40 16.00
CA LEU A 87 7.11 3.41 14.54
C LEU A 87 5.74 3.05 13.96
N ARG A 88 5.07 2.00 14.46
CA ARG A 88 3.73 1.62 13.96
C ARG A 88 2.70 2.71 14.24
N SER A 89 2.76 3.35 15.41
CA SER A 89 1.90 4.49 15.76
C SER A 89 2.13 5.67 14.80
N PHE A 90 3.40 6.02 14.56
CA PHE A 90 3.76 7.06 13.60
C PHE A 90 3.24 6.75 12.19
N LEU A 91 3.40 5.52 11.69
CA LEU A 91 2.92 5.13 10.37
C LEU A 91 1.39 5.26 10.25
N VAL A 92 0.64 4.83 11.27
CA VAL A 92 -0.83 4.94 11.30
C VAL A 92 -1.29 6.39 11.30
N GLU A 93 -0.67 7.25 12.11
CA GLU A 93 -0.97 8.67 12.14
C GLU A 93 -0.61 9.32 10.80
N ARG A 94 0.62 9.13 10.33
CA ARG A 94 1.18 9.81 9.17
C ARG A 94 0.48 9.47 7.86
N LEU A 95 0.02 8.23 7.71
CA LEU A 95 -0.66 7.70 6.51
C LEU A 95 -2.18 7.55 6.70
N GLY A 96 -2.70 7.95 7.86
CA GLY A 96 -4.11 7.92 8.19
C GLY A 96 -4.88 9.16 7.71
N ASN A 97 -6.21 9.10 7.86
CA ASN A 97 -7.11 10.25 7.67
C ASN A 97 -6.94 10.99 6.33
N VAL A 98 -6.71 10.23 5.25
CA VAL A 98 -6.40 10.78 3.94
C VAL A 98 -7.60 11.48 3.30
N LYS A 99 -7.31 12.61 2.67
CA LYS A 99 -8.20 13.45 1.88
C LYS A 99 -7.86 13.27 0.39
N PRO A 100 -8.77 12.71 -0.41
CA PRO A 100 -8.54 12.53 -1.85
C PRO A 100 -8.51 13.86 -2.59
N ALA A 101 -7.57 14.01 -3.54
CA ALA A 101 -7.72 14.97 -4.64
C ALA A 101 -8.83 14.56 -5.62
N ASN A 102 -9.33 15.52 -6.41
CA ASN A 102 -10.48 15.32 -7.31
C ASN A 102 -10.34 14.12 -8.26
N PHE A 103 -9.15 13.89 -8.83
CA PHE A 103 -8.95 12.82 -9.80
C PHE A 103 -9.04 11.41 -9.18
N HIS A 104 -8.84 11.25 -7.87
CA HIS A 104 -8.98 9.94 -7.22
C HIS A 104 -10.41 9.41 -7.30
N TYR A 105 -11.41 10.29 -7.40
CA TYR A 105 -12.81 9.90 -7.57
C TYR A 105 -13.10 9.27 -8.94
N ASN A 106 -12.20 9.40 -9.92
CA ASN A 106 -12.30 8.65 -11.17
C ASN A 106 -12.16 7.14 -10.94
N LEU A 107 -11.60 6.70 -9.80
CA LEU A 107 -11.53 5.29 -9.44
C LEU A 107 -12.92 4.63 -9.43
N THR A 108 -13.97 5.36 -9.05
CA THR A 108 -15.34 4.82 -8.94
C THR A 108 -16.13 4.91 -10.24
N THR A 109 -15.55 5.46 -11.32
CA THR A 109 -16.25 5.58 -12.61
C THR A 109 -16.10 4.34 -13.48
N TYR A 110 -15.31 3.36 -13.04
CA TYR A 110 -15.04 2.14 -13.77
C TYR A 110 -15.37 0.91 -12.89
N PRO A 111 -16.05 -0.12 -13.43
CA PRO A 111 -16.53 -1.27 -12.65
C PRO A 111 -15.42 -2.32 -12.45
N TRP A 112 -14.39 -2.01 -11.67
CA TRP A 112 -13.28 -2.94 -11.38
C TRP A 112 -13.78 -4.30 -10.88
N LYS A 113 -13.08 -5.37 -11.25
CA LYS A 113 -13.43 -6.73 -10.80
C LYS A 113 -13.02 -6.98 -9.35
N LYS A 114 -11.82 -6.52 -8.98
CA LYS A 114 -11.27 -6.52 -7.61
C LYS A 114 -10.15 -5.47 -7.55
N ILE A 115 -9.91 -4.93 -6.36
CA ILE A 115 -8.78 -4.03 -6.12
C ILE A 115 -7.82 -4.68 -5.12
N TYR A 116 -6.53 -4.68 -5.43
CA TYR A 116 -5.42 -5.00 -4.54
C TYR A 116 -4.62 -3.74 -4.24
N THR A 117 -4.04 -3.67 -3.03
CA THR A 117 -3.10 -2.61 -2.69
C THR A 117 -2.01 -3.10 -1.75
N VAL A 118 -0.83 -2.48 -1.87
CA VAL A 118 0.22 -2.52 -0.85
C VAL A 118 0.20 -1.28 0.06
N ASN A 119 -0.65 -0.31 -0.24
CA ASN A 119 -0.79 0.89 0.60
C ASN A 119 -1.59 0.57 1.86
N ILE A 120 -1.16 1.14 2.98
CA ILE A 120 -1.87 0.99 4.25
C ILE A 120 -2.88 2.12 4.52
N ASP A 121 -2.75 3.24 3.82
CA ASP A 121 -3.60 4.43 3.93
C ASP A 121 -5.10 4.14 3.67
N ASN A 122 -6.00 5.04 4.08
CA ASN A 122 -7.44 4.83 3.90
C ASN A 122 -8.05 5.54 2.66
N LEU A 123 -7.23 5.90 1.66
CA LEU A 123 -7.64 6.72 0.52
C LEU A 123 -8.78 6.10 -0.29
N VAL A 124 -8.64 4.84 -0.69
CA VAL A 124 -9.65 4.13 -1.50
C VAL A 124 -10.96 4.01 -0.72
N GLU A 125 -10.88 3.70 0.58
CA GLU A 125 -12.04 3.66 1.46
C GLU A 125 -12.74 5.03 1.56
N VAL A 126 -11.99 6.13 1.59
CA VAL A 126 -12.56 7.49 1.56
C VAL A 126 -13.24 7.79 0.22
N VAL A 127 -12.62 7.39 -0.89
CA VAL A 127 -13.15 7.57 -2.24
C VAL A 127 -14.50 6.85 -2.41
N TYR A 128 -14.57 5.57 -2.04
CA TYR A 128 -15.80 4.77 -2.15
C TYR A 128 -16.88 5.15 -1.13
N ARG A 129 -16.54 5.79 0.01
CA ARG A 129 -17.56 6.32 0.93
C ARG A 129 -18.47 7.38 0.29
N LYS A 130 -18.03 8.03 -0.79
CA LYS A 130 -18.83 9.00 -1.55
C LYS A 130 -19.53 8.40 -2.77
N SER A 131 -19.23 7.15 -3.14
CA SER A 131 -19.92 6.46 -4.23
C SER A 131 -21.14 5.69 -3.72
N GLN A 132 -21.98 5.23 -4.65
CA GLN A 132 -23.10 4.32 -4.33
C GLN A 132 -22.63 2.86 -4.21
N ASP A 133 -21.39 2.57 -4.61
CA ASP A 133 -20.83 1.22 -4.64
C ASP A 133 -20.40 0.77 -3.26
N LYS A 134 -20.80 -0.45 -2.89
CA LYS A 134 -20.32 -1.08 -1.66
C LYS A 134 -18.89 -1.56 -1.86
N LEU A 135 -18.01 -1.29 -0.89
CA LEU A 135 -16.63 -1.76 -0.86
C LEU A 135 -16.45 -2.77 0.29
N LEU A 136 -16.04 -3.99 -0.02
CA LEU A 136 -15.68 -5.01 0.97
C LEU A 136 -14.17 -4.96 1.23
N VAL A 137 -13.78 -4.27 2.32
CA VAL A 137 -12.37 -4.10 2.68
C VAL A 137 -11.84 -5.33 3.42
N GLN A 138 -10.92 -6.07 2.80
CA GLN A 138 -10.19 -7.20 3.37
C GLN A 138 -8.88 -6.72 4.01
N ASN A 139 -8.99 -6.16 5.22
CA ASN A 139 -7.88 -5.61 6.00
C ASN A 139 -7.57 -6.39 7.29
N LYS A 140 -7.99 -7.65 7.38
CA LYS A 140 -7.72 -8.54 8.52
C LYS A 140 -7.02 -9.80 8.05
N SER A 141 -6.37 -10.52 8.96
CA SER A 141 -5.80 -11.86 8.74
C SER A 141 -6.84 -12.93 8.35
N LYS A 142 -8.07 -12.84 8.87
CA LYS A 142 -9.19 -13.70 8.46
C LYS A 142 -10.06 -13.04 7.41
N GLN A 143 -10.43 -13.80 6.39
CA GLN A 143 -11.31 -13.33 5.32
C GLN A 143 -12.67 -12.92 5.90
N LYS A 144 -13.12 -11.71 5.55
CA LYS A 144 -14.48 -11.27 5.81
C LYS A 144 -15.39 -11.91 4.78
N LEU A 145 -16.45 -12.56 5.25
CA LEU A 145 -17.48 -13.12 4.40
C LEU A 145 -18.55 -12.05 4.14
N GLY A 146 -18.79 -11.74 2.87
CA GLY A 146 -19.82 -10.82 2.42
C GLY A 146 -20.12 -11.02 0.94
N HIS A 147 -21.37 -10.86 0.52
CA HIS A 147 -21.80 -11.10 -0.87
C HIS A 147 -22.16 -9.81 -1.62
N GLN A 148 -21.85 -8.64 -1.07
CA GLN A 148 -22.27 -7.37 -1.65
C GLN A 148 -21.15 -6.34 -1.61
N GLY A 149 -20.49 -6.15 -2.75
CA GLY A 149 -19.55 -5.06 -2.97
C GLY A 149 -18.30 -5.46 -3.75
N LEU A 150 -17.61 -4.45 -4.28
CA LEU A 150 -16.27 -4.58 -4.83
C LEU A 150 -15.31 -5.02 -3.73
N GLU A 151 -14.59 -6.11 -3.93
CA GLU A 151 -13.61 -6.59 -2.97
C GLU A 151 -12.31 -5.80 -3.07
N TYR A 152 -11.80 -5.34 -1.92
CA TYR A 152 -10.58 -4.55 -1.81
C TYR A 152 -9.61 -5.19 -0.82
N MET A 153 -8.53 -5.75 -1.35
CA MET A 153 -7.50 -6.52 -0.64
C MET A 153 -6.34 -5.63 -0.21
N LYS A 154 -6.14 -5.50 1.11
CA LYS A 154 -5.01 -4.74 1.68
C LYS A 154 -3.91 -5.68 2.13
N LEU A 155 -2.85 -5.75 1.34
CA LEU A 155 -1.81 -6.77 1.46
C LEU A 155 -0.87 -6.51 2.64
N HIS A 156 -0.48 -5.24 2.85
CA HIS A 156 0.50 -4.83 3.87
C HIS A 156 -0.13 -4.26 5.14
N GLY A 157 -1.40 -4.59 5.40
CA GLY A 157 -2.16 -4.07 6.54
C GLY A 157 -2.94 -2.79 6.21
N CYS A 158 -3.39 -2.09 7.24
CA CYS A 158 -4.27 -0.93 7.09
C CYS A 158 -4.21 -0.02 8.32
N VAL A 159 -4.23 1.30 8.10
CA VAL A 159 -4.34 2.30 9.19
C VAL A 159 -5.60 2.17 10.03
N ASN A 160 -6.68 1.57 9.48
CA ASN A 160 -7.91 1.24 10.21
C ASN A 160 -7.94 -0.23 10.70
N GLY A 161 -6.79 -0.91 10.66
CA GLY A 161 -6.59 -2.29 11.06
C GLY A 161 -5.79 -2.38 12.36
N SER A 162 -5.24 -3.57 12.61
CA SER A 162 -4.35 -3.80 13.75
C SER A 162 -2.92 -3.42 13.37
N THR A 163 -2.18 -2.77 14.27
CA THR A 163 -0.81 -2.29 14.01
C THR A 163 0.20 -3.42 13.82
N ASP A 164 -0.04 -4.56 14.45
CA ASP A 164 0.74 -5.80 14.32
C ASP A 164 0.53 -6.54 12.99
N GLU A 165 -0.48 -6.16 12.20
CA GLU A 165 -0.70 -6.68 10.84
C GLU A 165 -0.05 -5.79 9.75
N LEU A 166 0.62 -4.69 10.12
CA LEU A 166 1.34 -3.85 9.16
C LEU A 166 2.61 -4.56 8.66
N VAL A 167 2.96 -4.31 7.40
CA VAL A 167 4.17 -4.86 6.77
C VAL A 167 5.01 -3.72 6.22
N PHE A 168 6.06 -3.36 6.95
CA PHE A 168 6.98 -2.28 6.60
C PHE A 168 8.44 -2.66 6.76
N SER A 169 8.82 -3.57 7.66
CA SER A 169 10.21 -4.02 7.80
C SER A 169 10.52 -5.21 6.89
N ARG A 170 11.81 -5.40 6.55
CA ARG A 170 12.29 -6.55 5.78
C ARG A 170 11.84 -7.88 6.40
N LYS A 171 11.93 -7.99 7.72
CA LYS A 171 11.47 -9.14 8.50
C LYS A 171 9.98 -9.39 8.37
N GLU A 172 9.14 -8.36 8.45
CA GLU A 172 7.69 -8.49 8.25
C GLU A 172 7.36 -8.94 6.83
N TYR A 173 8.05 -8.40 5.83
CA TYR A 173 7.89 -8.81 4.44
C TYR A 173 8.25 -10.30 4.26
N ASN A 174 9.40 -10.72 4.80
CA ASN A 174 9.85 -12.12 4.76
C ASN A 174 8.86 -13.06 5.47
N ASN A 175 8.30 -12.64 6.61
CA ASN A 175 7.29 -13.40 7.33
C ASN A 175 5.99 -13.50 6.52
N LEU A 176 5.58 -12.41 5.86
CA LEU A 176 4.40 -12.36 5.01
C LEU A 176 4.49 -13.36 3.86
N ILE A 177 5.61 -13.36 3.11
CA ILE A 177 5.79 -14.24 1.95
C ILE A 177 6.01 -15.72 2.34
N SER A 178 6.62 -15.96 3.50
CA SER A 178 6.84 -17.33 4.01
C SER A 178 5.59 -17.92 4.67
N GLY A 179 4.62 -17.07 5.02
CA GLY A 179 3.37 -17.44 5.66
C GLY A 179 2.44 -18.20 4.72
N ARG A 180 2.44 -19.54 4.83
CA ARG A 180 1.59 -20.45 4.01
C ARG A 180 0.07 -20.22 4.12
N MET A 181 -0.40 -19.39 5.06
CA MET A 181 -1.82 -19.19 5.37
C MET A 181 -2.35 -17.77 5.10
N ASN A 182 -1.65 -16.94 4.33
CA ASN A 182 -2.18 -15.62 3.97
C ASN A 182 -3.16 -15.72 2.79
N PHE A 183 -4.47 -15.69 3.09
CA PHE A 183 -5.50 -15.79 2.05
C PHE A 183 -5.42 -14.66 1.01
N LYS A 184 -5.01 -13.45 1.41
CA LYS A 184 -4.93 -12.29 0.49
C LYS A 184 -3.84 -12.50 -0.56
N LEU A 185 -2.69 -13.04 -0.16
CA LEU A 185 -1.62 -13.40 -1.09
C LEU A 185 -1.95 -14.63 -1.94
N ASN A 186 -2.62 -15.63 -1.37
CA ASN A 186 -3.09 -16.79 -2.13
C ASN A 186 -4.10 -16.37 -3.22
N ASP A 187 -5.04 -15.49 -2.88
CA ASP A 187 -6.01 -14.93 -3.83
C ASP A 187 -5.31 -14.09 -4.91
N LEU A 188 -4.36 -13.22 -4.54
CA LEU A 188 -3.56 -12.49 -5.51
C LEU A 188 -2.81 -13.43 -6.46
N GLY A 189 -2.17 -14.47 -5.93
CA GLY A 189 -1.43 -15.46 -6.71
C GLY A 189 -2.32 -16.25 -7.67
N HIS A 190 -3.56 -16.54 -7.27
CA HIS A 190 -4.55 -17.16 -8.14
C HIS A 190 -5.04 -16.20 -9.24
N ASP A 191 -5.38 -14.97 -8.87
CA ASP A 191 -5.98 -14.00 -9.78
C ASP A 191 -4.97 -13.49 -10.81
N ILE A 192 -3.71 -13.25 -10.42
CA ILE A 192 -2.65 -12.77 -11.33
C ILE A 192 -2.31 -13.77 -12.45
N GLN A 193 -2.65 -15.05 -12.27
CA GLN A 193 -2.45 -16.08 -13.29
C GLN A 193 -3.61 -16.19 -14.29
N ARG A 194 -4.78 -15.60 -13.98
CA ARG A 194 -6.03 -15.85 -14.70
C ARG A 194 -6.69 -14.60 -15.25
N GLU A 195 -6.35 -13.45 -14.69
CA GLU A 195 -7.05 -12.19 -14.91
C GLU A 195 -6.12 -11.14 -15.49
N ASN A 196 -6.68 -10.17 -16.21
CA ASN A 196 -5.92 -9.00 -16.65
C ASN A 196 -5.73 -8.04 -15.48
N PHE A 197 -4.51 -7.57 -15.28
CA PHE A 197 -4.16 -6.60 -14.22
C PHE A 197 -3.80 -5.25 -14.81
N ILE A 198 -4.27 -4.19 -14.15
CA ILE A 198 -3.75 -2.83 -14.33
C ILE A 198 -3.03 -2.44 -13.04
N PHE A 199 -1.77 -2.02 -13.17
CA PHE A 199 -0.96 -1.52 -12.05
C PHE A 199 -0.91 0.00 -12.11
N VAL A 200 -1.23 0.67 -11.00
CA VAL A 200 -1.20 2.14 -10.90
C VAL A 200 -0.39 2.55 -9.68
N GLY A 201 0.61 3.40 -9.88
CA GLY A 201 1.43 3.94 -8.80
C GLY A 201 2.28 2.89 -8.07
N ALA A 202 2.44 1.69 -8.66
CA ALA A 202 3.34 0.66 -8.16
C ALA A 202 4.67 0.78 -8.91
N SER A 203 5.78 0.80 -8.16
CA SER A 203 7.10 0.58 -8.73
C SER A 203 7.34 -0.93 -8.83
N VAL A 204 7.84 -1.40 -9.97
CA VAL A 204 8.19 -2.82 -10.19
C VAL A 204 9.62 -3.13 -9.66
N LEU A 205 10.32 -2.09 -9.19
CA LEU A 205 11.68 -2.15 -8.66
C LEU A 205 11.69 -1.42 -7.31
N THR A 206 12.32 -2.05 -6.31
CA THR A 206 12.37 -1.71 -4.87
C THR A 206 11.09 -2.02 -4.09
N CYS A 207 10.89 -3.33 -3.84
CA CYS A 207 10.31 -3.74 -2.56
C CYS A 207 11.42 -3.69 -1.53
#